data_AF-A0AAW5KHM5-F1
#
_entry.id   AF-A0AAW5KHM5-F1
#
_cell.length_a   1.000
_cell.length_b   1.000
_cell.length_c   1.000
_cell.angle_alpha   90.00
_cell.angle_beta   90.00
_cell.angle_gamma   90.00
#
_symmetry.space_group_name_H-M   'P 1'
#
loop_
_entity.id
_entity.type
_entity.pdbx_description
1 polymer ?
#
loop_
_entity_poly.entity_id
_entity_poly.type
_entity_poly.pdbx_seq_one_letter_code
_entity_poly.pdbx_strand_id
1 'polypeptide(L)'
;SEGLPCVFYGDYYGIPHDGIAPMGHPLSALLWARQACAWGPQIDAFDDRDVVGWSRQGDPSHPGSGLCAVLTDGPGGQKRLFAGPHLAGKTLVDCLGGRG
;
A
#
# COMPACT_ATOMS: atom_id res chain seq x y z
N SER A 1 -3.80 -12.22 -11.54
CA SER A 1 -4.92 -12.73 -10.73
C SER A 1 -5.28 -11.68 -9.70
N GLU A 2 -6.56 -11.52 -9.38
CA GLU A 2 -6.99 -10.62 -8.30
C GLU A 2 -7.17 -11.45 -7.01
N GLY A 3 -6.38 -11.15 -5.99
CA GLY A 3 -6.40 -11.84 -4.71
C GLY A 3 -7.31 -11.14 -3.70
N LEU A 4 -8.05 -11.92 -2.90
CA LEU A 4 -8.73 -11.40 -1.71
C LEU A 4 -7.73 -11.42 -0.55
N PRO A 5 -7.37 -10.26 0.04
CA PRO A 5 -6.46 -10.23 1.18
C PRO A 5 -7.09 -10.95 2.37
N CYS A 6 -6.29 -11.77 3.05
CA CYS A 6 -6.65 -12.44 4.30
C CYS A 6 -5.61 -12.05 5.35
N VAL A 7 -6.08 -11.47 6.46
CA VAL A 7 -5.19 -11.07 7.55
C VAL A 7 -5.05 -12.23 8.52
N PHE A 8 -3.81 -12.53 8.90
CA PHE A 8 -3.55 -13.54 9.91
C PHE A 8 -3.88 -13.00 11.32
N TYR A 9 -4.62 -13.78 12.10
CA TYR A 9 -5.07 -13.37 13.44
C TYR A 9 -3.91 -12.98 14.36
N GLY A 10 -2.81 -13.74 14.31
CA GLY A 10 -1.61 -13.48 15.13
C GLY A 10 -0.92 -12.16 14.77
N ASP A 11 -0.95 -11.72 13.51
CA ASP A 11 -0.37 -10.43 13.12
C ASP A 11 -1.21 -9.25 13.66
N TYR A 12 -2.53 -9.46 13.77
CA TYR A 12 -3.45 -8.43 14.24
C TYR A 12 -3.51 -8.33 15.78
N TYR A 13 -3.57 -9.48 16.47
CA TYR A 13 -3.75 -9.54 17.93
C TYR A 13 -2.48 -9.95 18.70
N GLY A 14 -1.43 -10.39 18.03
CA GLY A 14 -0.27 -11.03 18.64
C GLY A 14 -0.49 -12.51 18.93
N ILE A 15 0.58 -13.18 19.35
CA ILE A 15 0.58 -14.57 19.81
C ILE A 15 1.17 -14.59 21.24
N PRO A 16 0.35 -14.38 22.29
CA PRO A 16 0.85 -14.15 23.64
C PRO A 16 1.65 -15.33 24.22
N HIS A 17 1.27 -16.56 23.90
CA HIS A 17 1.95 -17.76 24.41
C HIS A 17 3.37 -17.93 23.81
N ASP A 18 3.61 -17.37 22.62
CA ASP A 18 4.92 -17.37 21.95
C ASP A 18 5.67 -16.05 22.15
N GLY A 19 5.11 -15.10 22.92
CA GLY A 19 5.72 -13.80 23.16
C GLY A 19 5.78 -12.88 21.93
N ILE A 20 4.94 -13.11 20.92
CA ILE A 20 4.89 -12.33 19.68
C ILE A 20 3.88 -11.20 19.84
N ALA A 21 4.33 -9.95 19.70
CA ALA A 21 3.47 -8.77 19.73
C ALA A 21 2.70 -8.59 18.40
N PRO A 22 1.53 -7.93 18.41
CA PRO A 22 0.85 -7.56 17.18
C PRO A 22 1.68 -6.59 16.33
N MET A 23 1.45 -6.61 15.01
CA MET A 23 2.12 -5.71 14.07
C MET A 23 1.79 -4.23 14.30
N GLY A 24 0.62 -3.94 14.89
CA GLY A 24 0.24 -2.58 15.29
C GLY A 24 -0.02 -1.65 14.10
N HIS A 25 0.54 -0.44 14.17
CA HIS A 25 0.21 0.66 13.24
C HIS A 25 0.38 0.30 11.75
N PRO A 26 1.51 -0.28 11.29
CA PRO A 26 1.68 -0.60 9.87
C PRO A 26 0.56 -1.48 9.30
N LEU A 27 0.14 -2.52 10.02
CA LEU A 27 -0.95 -3.39 9.55
C LEU A 27 -2.29 -2.65 9.53
N SER A 28 -2.59 -1.86 10.57
CA SER A 28 -3.82 -1.06 10.61
C SER A 28 -3.89 -0.02 9.50
N ALA A 29 -2.76 0.61 9.15
CA ALA A 29 -2.65 1.58 8.06
C ALA A 29 -2.85 0.91 6.70
N LEU A 30 -2.27 -0.28 6.47
CA LEU A 30 -2.50 -1.05 5.23
C LEU A 30 -3.95 -1.49 5.08
N LEU A 31 -4.62 -1.88 6.19
CA LEU A 31 -6.03 -2.23 6.17
C LEU A 31 -6.91 -1.03 5.82
N TRP A 32 -6.63 0.13 6.42
CA TRP A 32 -7.30 1.38 6.09
C TRP A 32 -7.07 1.78 4.62
N ALA A 33 -5.82 1.72 4.14
CA ALA A 33 -5.48 2.05 2.76
C ALA A 33 -6.18 1.11 1.76
N ARG A 34 -6.28 -0.19 2.08
CA ARG A 34 -7.00 -1.17 1.28
C ARG A 34 -8.51 -0.87 1.19
N GLN A 35 -9.10 -0.37 2.28
CA GLN A 35 -10.53 -0.05 2.37
C GLN A 35 -10.87 1.30 1.73
N ALA A 36 -10.06 2.33 1.96
CA ALA A 36 -10.37 3.70 1.56
C ALA A 36 -9.76 4.11 0.22
N CYS A 37 -8.56 3.60 -0.11
CA CYS A 37 -7.74 4.15 -1.19
C CYS A 37 -7.52 3.16 -2.34
N ALA A 38 -7.48 1.85 -2.08
CA ALA A 38 -7.11 0.84 -3.07
C ALA A 38 -8.29 0.43 -3.98
N TRP A 39 -8.82 1.40 -4.73
CA TRP A 39 -9.93 1.24 -5.68
C TRP A 39 -9.50 1.57 -7.12
N GLY A 40 -10.30 1.14 -8.09
CA GLY A 40 -9.99 1.29 -9.52
C GLY A 40 -8.84 0.40 -10.06
N PRO A 41 -8.46 0.59 -11.34
CA PRO A 41 -7.44 -0.21 -12.01
C PRO A 41 -6.08 -0.15 -11.32
N GLN A 42 -5.30 -1.23 -11.48
CA GLN A 42 -3.91 -1.31 -11.04
C GLN A 42 -2.94 -1.16 -12.22
N ILE A 43 -1.83 -0.45 -12.00
CA ILE A 43 -0.70 -0.41 -12.94
C ILE A 43 0.57 -0.72 -12.17
N ASP A 44 1.25 -1.79 -12.58
CA ASP A 44 2.47 -2.31 -11.97
C ASP A 44 3.71 -1.74 -12.66
N ALA A 45 4.75 -1.47 -11.88
CA ALA A 45 6.08 -1.12 -12.34
C ALA A 45 7.09 -2.06 -11.67
N PHE A 46 7.25 -3.25 -12.24
CA PHE A 46 8.21 -4.27 -11.79
C PHE A 46 9.42 -4.34 -12.74
N ASP A 47 9.94 -3.17 -13.09
CA ASP A 47 11.00 -2.95 -14.08
C ASP A 47 12.39 -2.71 -13.47
N ASP A 48 12.52 -2.87 -12.15
CA ASP A 48 13.79 -2.77 -11.42
C ASP A 48 13.95 -3.96 -10.46
N ARG A 49 15.20 -4.40 -10.23
CA ARG A 49 15.52 -5.59 -9.43
C ARG A 49 15.31 -5.42 -7.93
N ASP A 50 15.50 -4.20 -7.42
CA ASP A 50 15.50 -3.92 -5.98
C ASP A 50 14.36 -2.97 -5.57
N VAL A 51 13.72 -2.26 -6.51
CA VAL A 51 12.64 -1.30 -6.23
C VAL A 51 11.42 -1.57 -7.10
N VAL A 52 10.32 -1.99 -6.50
CA VAL A 52 9.05 -2.24 -7.19
C VAL A 52 7.97 -1.29 -6.71
N GLY A 53 6.94 -1.10 -7.53
CA GLY A 53 5.78 -0.36 -7.09
C GLY A 53 4.58 -0.57 -8.00
N TRP A 54 3.43 -0.16 -7.51
CA TRP A 54 2.19 -0.15 -8.27
C TRP A 54 1.33 1.03 -7.84
N SER A 55 0.40 1.40 -8.72
CA SER A 55 -0.61 2.41 -8.43
C SER A 55 -2.00 1.78 -8.50
N ARG A 56 -2.90 2.26 -7.65
CA ARG A 56 -4.35 2.11 -7.82
C ARG A 56 -4.87 3.45 -8.28
N GLN A 57 -5.56 3.50 -9.41
CA GLN A 57 -5.92 4.74 -10.09
C GLN A 57 -7.12 5.47 -9.46
N GLY A 58 -7.78 4.83 -8.48
CA GLY A 58 -9.06 5.27 -7.95
C GLY A 58 -10.21 5.01 -8.92
N ASP A 59 -11.43 5.16 -8.44
CA ASP A 59 -12.62 5.12 -9.30
C ASP A 59 -13.72 6.10 -8.83
N PRO A 60 -14.68 6.44 -9.71
CA PRO A 60 -15.74 7.42 -9.38
C PRO A 60 -16.70 6.99 -8.28
N SER A 61 -16.85 5.69 -8.02
CA SER A 61 -17.70 5.15 -6.95
C SER A 61 -17.06 5.31 -5.57
N HIS A 62 -15.75 5.56 -5.53
CA HIS A 62 -14.97 5.80 -4.32
C HIS A 62 -14.23 7.15 -4.43
N PRO A 63 -14.91 8.30 -4.27
CA PRO A 63 -14.29 9.61 -4.39
C PRO A 63 -13.08 9.79 -3.46
N GLY A 64 -11.99 10.32 -4.00
CA GLY A 64 -10.73 10.49 -3.25
C GLY A 64 -9.90 9.20 -3.11
N SER A 65 -10.35 8.09 -3.70
CA SER A 65 -9.55 6.87 -3.80
C SER A 65 -8.42 7.00 -4.81
N GLY A 66 -7.50 6.04 -4.73
CA GLY A 66 -6.24 5.98 -5.44
C GLY A 66 -5.08 5.94 -4.44
N LEU A 67 -4.03 5.21 -4.79
CA LEU A 67 -2.79 5.15 -4.00
C LEU A 67 -1.59 4.79 -4.87
N CYS A 68 -0.40 5.03 -4.35
CA CYS A 68 0.85 4.51 -4.88
C CYS A 68 1.55 3.74 -3.76
N ALA A 69 2.02 2.53 -4.07
CA ALA A 69 2.85 1.72 -3.17
C ALA A 69 4.22 1.51 -3.81
N VAL A 70 5.27 1.66 -3.02
CA VAL A 70 6.66 1.44 -3.42
C VAL A 70 7.32 0.58 -2.34
N LEU A 71 8.04 -0.45 -2.75
CA LEU A 71 8.74 -1.37 -1.88
C LEU A 71 10.15 -1.61 -2.42
N THR A 72 11.06 -1.93 -1.51
CA THR A 72 12.43 -2.30 -1.85
C THR A 72 12.92 -3.43 -0.95
N ASP A 73 13.75 -4.31 -1.51
CA ASP A 73 14.52 -5.32 -0.77
C ASP A 73 16.04 -5.05 -0.84
N GLY A 74 16.43 -3.91 -1.41
CA GLY A 74 17.81 -3.44 -1.53
C GLY A 74 18.09 -2.15 -0.73
N PRO A 75 19.12 -1.38 -1.10
CA PRO A 75 19.51 -0.15 -0.41
C PRO A 75 18.50 1.02 -0.51
N GLY A 76 17.36 0.83 -1.16
CA GLY A 76 16.42 1.88 -1.54
C GLY A 76 16.66 2.44 -2.94
N GLY A 77 15.87 3.45 -3.31
CA GLY A 77 15.92 4.06 -4.63
C GLY A 77 14.71 4.93 -4.90
N GLN A 78 14.47 5.22 -6.18
CA GLN A 78 13.32 6.00 -6.62
C GLN A 78 12.50 5.22 -7.64
N LYS A 79 11.18 5.38 -7.59
CA LYS A 79 10.25 4.76 -8.52
C LYS A 79 9.34 5.81 -9.14
N ARG A 80 9.25 5.82 -10.46
CA ARG A 80 8.26 6.63 -11.18
C ARG A 80 7.02 5.78 -11.42
N LEU A 81 5.88 6.25 -10.92
CA LEU A 81 4.59 5.60 -11.11
C LEU A 81 3.64 6.55 -11.85
N PHE A 82 2.81 5.99 -12.72
CA PHE A 82 1.69 6.72 -13.30
C PHE A 82 0.49 6.58 -12.34
N ALA A 83 0.19 7.60 -11.55
CA ALA A 83 -0.88 7.56 -10.55
C ALA A 83 -2.30 7.73 -11.12
N GLY A 84 -2.41 8.26 -12.34
CA GLY A 84 -3.67 8.48 -13.03
C GLY A 84 -4.13 9.92 -13.09
N PRO A 85 -4.98 10.27 -14.08
CA PRO A 85 -5.42 11.64 -14.30
C PRO A 85 -6.25 12.19 -13.13
N HIS A 86 -6.97 11.35 -12.39
CA HIS A 86 -7.77 11.75 -11.24
C HIS A 86 -6.94 12.28 -10.06
N LEU A 87 -5.68 11.84 -9.98
CA LEU A 87 -4.73 12.29 -8.97
C LEU A 87 -3.83 13.43 -9.48
N ALA A 88 -4.04 13.94 -10.70
CA ALA A 88 -3.26 15.04 -11.24
C ALA A 88 -3.38 16.30 -10.36
N GLY A 89 -2.23 16.91 -10.04
CA GLY A 89 -2.15 18.09 -9.18
C GLY A 89 -2.45 17.83 -7.70
N LYS A 90 -2.64 16.56 -7.28
CA LYS A 90 -2.81 16.20 -5.87
C LYS A 90 -1.46 15.90 -5.22
N THR A 91 -1.37 16.15 -3.92
CA THR A 91 -0.26 15.69 -3.08
C THR A 91 -0.73 14.42 -2.36
N LEU A 92 0.03 13.33 -2.50
CA LEU A 92 -0.20 12.09 -1.75
C LEU A 92 0.52 12.18 -0.41
N VAL A 93 -0.07 11.56 0.62
CA VAL A 93 0.47 11.52 1.98
C VAL A 93 0.83 10.08 2.31
N ASP A 94 2.00 9.88 2.94
CA ASP A 94 2.39 8.57 3.44
C ASP A 94 1.50 8.17 4.63
N CYS A 95 0.80 7.04 4.49
CA CYS A 95 -0.07 6.49 5.53
C CYS A 95 0.66 5.54 6.50
N LEU A 96 1.85 5.04 6.15
CA LEU A 96 2.63 4.16 7.02
C LEU A 96 3.40 4.94 8.10
N GLY A 97 3.53 6.26 7.93
CA GLY A 97 4.26 7.14 8.84
C GLY A 97 5.77 6.91 8.78
N GLY A 98 6.27 6.29 7.71
CA GLY A 98 7.68 6.12 7.47
C GLY A 98 8.30 7.47 7.10
N ARG A 99 9.50 7.74 7.62
CA ARG A 99 10.38 8.70 6.98
C ARG A 99 10.99 7.96 5.79
N GLY A 100 10.59 8.33 4.57
CA GLY A 100 11.31 7.92 3.36
C GLY A 100 12.76 8.38 3.38
#